data_AF-A0AAG5CZM9-F1
#
_entry.id   AF-A0AAG5CZM9-F1
#
_cell.length_a   1.000
_cell.length_b   1.000
_cell.length_c   1.000
_cell.angle_alpha   90.00
_cell.angle_beta   90.00
_cell.angle_gamma   90.00
#
_symmetry.space_group_name_H-M   'P 1'
#
loop_
_entity.id
_entity.type
_entity.pdbx_description
1 polymer ?
#
loop_
_entity_poly.entity_id
_entity_poly.type
_entity_poly.pdbx_seq_one_letter_code
_entity_poly.pdbx_strand_id
1 'polypeptide(L)'
;MPPADMIPQVIRSIIIYMNITNAAILYDSTFVMDHKYKALLQNIPTRHVITAIADDRDRAGQIEKLRNLDINNFFVLGSLASIKQVLESAKNEYFERNFAWHVITQEQKDLTCNVENATIMFLRPMSDSSSKDRLGSIRTTYNLKQEPQITGFFYFDLTLRALIAIKNILQSGSWPPNMKYITCEDYDGTNTPNHTIDLKTAFVEVTEPTTFGPFEIPKGGKVPFNGNTYMKFDMDINAVTIRAGASVNTRNLGTWEASLAAPLNVANEAEIKNLTADVVYRVYTVV
;
A
#
# COMPACT_ATOMS: atom_id res chain seq x y z
N MET A 1 -4.90 6.50 -8.44
CA MET A 1 -4.69 6.31 -7.00
C MET A 1 -3.20 6.22 -6.74
N PRO A 2 -2.69 6.95 -5.75
CA PRO A 2 -1.28 6.90 -5.33
C PRO A 2 -0.91 5.53 -4.73
N PRO A 3 0.40 5.23 -4.58
CA PRO A 3 0.90 3.99 -4.00
C PRO A 3 0.40 3.74 -2.57
N ALA A 4 0.43 4.77 -1.71
CA ALA A 4 -0.13 4.73 -0.36
C ALA A 4 -1.61 4.30 -0.36
N ASP A 5 -2.32 4.52 -1.48
CA ASP A 5 -3.69 4.08 -1.59
C ASP A 5 -3.88 2.62 -1.97
N MET A 6 -3.00 2.12 -2.81
CA MET A 6 -3.04 0.77 -3.37
C MET A 6 -2.45 -0.26 -2.44
N ILE A 7 -1.33 0.04 -1.77
CA ILE A 7 -0.61 -0.91 -0.92
C ILE A 7 -1.50 -1.59 0.13
N PRO A 8 -2.42 -0.89 0.84
CA PRO A 8 -3.32 -1.56 1.78
C PRO A 8 -4.14 -2.72 1.19
N GLN A 9 -4.39 -2.73 -0.13
CA GLN A 9 -5.12 -3.82 -0.80
C GLN A 9 -4.40 -5.18 -0.67
N VAL A 10 -3.08 -5.21 -0.49
CA VAL A 10 -2.35 -6.48 -0.28
C VAL A 10 -2.84 -7.24 0.96
N ILE A 11 -3.31 -6.53 1.98
CA ILE A 11 -3.88 -7.13 3.20
C ILE A 11 -5.07 -8.02 2.83
N ARG A 12 -5.91 -7.55 1.90
CA ARG A 12 -7.05 -8.31 1.39
C ARG A 12 -6.60 -9.62 0.75
N SER A 13 -5.59 -9.55 -0.12
CA SER A 13 -5.02 -10.72 -0.80
C SER A 13 -4.39 -11.72 0.18
N ILE A 14 -3.66 -11.23 1.20
CA ILE A 14 -3.08 -12.06 2.27
C ILE A 14 -4.19 -12.77 3.06
N ILE A 15 -5.19 -12.02 3.52
CA ILE A 15 -6.28 -12.57 4.34
C ILE A 15 -7.05 -13.65 3.58
N ILE A 16 -7.36 -13.42 2.30
CA ILE A 16 -8.03 -14.40 1.45
C ILE A 16 -7.15 -15.63 1.25
N TYR A 17 -5.88 -15.44 0.92
CA TYR A 17 -4.97 -16.55 0.62
C TYR A 17 -4.70 -17.43 1.86
N MET A 18 -4.54 -16.81 3.03
CA MET A 18 -4.22 -17.49 4.29
C MET A 18 -5.46 -17.89 5.11
N ASN A 19 -6.67 -17.58 4.63
CA ASN A 19 -7.94 -17.78 5.37
C ASN A 19 -7.92 -17.18 6.78
N ILE A 20 -7.41 -15.95 6.92
CA ILE A 20 -7.29 -15.28 8.23
C ILE A 20 -8.67 -14.85 8.74
N THR A 21 -9.03 -15.31 9.95
CA THR A 21 -10.36 -15.06 10.55
C THR A 21 -10.39 -13.88 11.53
N ASN A 22 -9.23 -13.48 12.06
CA ASN A 22 -9.07 -12.28 12.90
C ASN A 22 -7.84 -11.48 12.50
N ALA A 23 -7.94 -10.14 12.47
CA ALA A 23 -6.82 -9.27 12.10
C ALA A 23 -6.87 -7.92 12.85
N ALA A 24 -5.72 -7.47 13.34
CA ALA A 24 -5.50 -6.09 13.75
C ALA A 24 -4.69 -5.39 12.68
N ILE A 25 -5.15 -4.23 12.20
CA ILE A 25 -4.48 -3.43 11.19
C ILE A 25 -4.11 -2.10 11.83
N LEU A 26 -2.82 -1.93 12.10
CA LEU A 26 -2.21 -0.74 12.64
C LEU A 26 -1.61 0.07 11.49
N TYR A 27 -1.84 1.38 11.45
CA TYR A 27 -1.26 2.24 10.42
C TYR A 27 -0.71 3.56 10.96
N ASP A 28 0.35 4.11 10.36
CA ASP A 28 0.83 5.47 10.64
C ASP A 28 0.33 6.50 9.61
N SER A 29 0.75 7.75 9.77
CA SER A 29 0.37 8.87 8.90
C SER A 29 0.88 8.79 7.46
N THR A 30 1.76 7.83 7.13
CA THR A 30 2.22 7.63 5.74
C THR A 30 1.16 6.97 4.86
N PHE A 31 0.13 6.36 5.47
CA PHE A 31 -0.99 5.73 4.80
C PHE A 31 -2.30 6.45 5.07
N VAL A 32 -3.11 6.65 4.03
CA VAL A 32 -4.45 7.23 4.14
C VAL A 32 -5.47 6.10 4.27
N MET A 33 -6.00 5.91 5.47
CA MET A 33 -6.95 4.82 5.80
C MET A 33 -8.37 5.31 6.14
N ASP A 34 -8.56 6.60 6.40
CA ASP A 34 -9.82 7.22 6.87
C ASP A 34 -11.06 6.90 6.02
N HIS A 35 -10.88 6.75 4.72
CA HIS A 35 -11.97 6.42 3.80
C HIS A 35 -12.05 4.92 3.44
N LYS A 36 -11.11 4.09 3.91
CA LYS A 36 -10.96 2.67 3.51
C LYS A 36 -11.43 1.67 4.55
N TYR A 37 -11.66 2.13 5.77
CA TYR A 37 -12.14 1.33 6.90
C TYR A 37 -13.23 0.32 6.56
N LYS A 38 -14.21 0.71 5.74
CA LYS A 38 -15.37 -0.14 5.40
C LYS A 38 -15.18 -0.99 4.15
N ALA A 39 -14.31 -0.58 3.24
CA ALA A 39 -14.19 -1.19 1.92
C ALA A 39 -13.11 -2.28 1.86
N LEU A 40 -12.01 -2.13 2.60
CA LEU A 40 -10.83 -2.99 2.46
C LEU A 40 -11.17 -4.48 2.63
N LEU A 41 -11.89 -4.82 3.71
CA LEU A 41 -12.29 -6.19 4.03
C LEU A 41 -13.80 -6.42 3.82
N GLN A 42 -14.43 -5.60 2.98
CA GLN A 42 -15.85 -5.78 2.65
C GLN A 42 -16.06 -7.16 2.00
N ASN A 43 -17.12 -7.85 2.43
CA ASN A 43 -17.49 -9.19 2.00
C ASN A 43 -16.43 -10.27 2.28
N ILE A 44 -15.53 -10.04 3.25
CA ILE A 44 -14.59 -11.06 3.75
C ILE A 44 -15.00 -11.43 5.18
N PRO A 45 -15.12 -12.73 5.52
CA PRO A 45 -15.51 -13.18 6.85
C PRO A 45 -14.35 -13.10 7.86
N THR A 46 -13.79 -11.89 8.05
CA THR A 46 -12.68 -11.63 8.97
C THR A 46 -13.08 -10.58 9.99
N ARG A 47 -13.06 -10.96 11.27
CA ARG A 47 -13.23 -10.00 12.38
C ARG A 47 -11.98 -9.13 12.48
N HIS A 48 -12.12 -7.83 12.31
CA HIS A 48 -10.96 -6.95 12.26
C HIS A 48 -11.10 -5.69 13.10
N VAL A 49 -9.95 -5.16 13.50
CA VAL A 49 -9.81 -3.83 14.10
C VAL A 49 -8.81 -3.06 13.25
N ILE A 50 -9.21 -1.92 12.71
CA ILE A 50 -8.31 -0.99 12.03
C ILE A 50 -8.15 0.21 12.95
N THR A 51 -6.92 0.62 13.24
CA THR A 51 -6.65 1.78 14.10
C THR A 51 -5.31 2.40 13.78
N ALA A 52 -5.18 3.71 13.98
CA ALA A 52 -3.88 4.36 13.93
C ALA A 52 -2.94 3.79 15.00
N ILE A 53 -1.64 3.76 14.71
CA ILE A 53 -0.59 3.41 15.69
C ILE A 53 -0.64 4.43 16.83
N ALA A 54 -0.73 3.93 18.06
CA ALA A 54 -0.72 4.79 19.24
C ALA A 54 0.67 5.42 19.47
N ASP A 55 0.65 6.55 20.18
CA ASP A 55 1.85 7.23 20.66
C ASP A 55 2.69 6.31 21.56
N ASP A 56 3.98 6.64 21.71
CA ASP A 56 4.98 5.81 22.41
C ASP A 56 4.51 5.33 23.80
N ARG A 57 3.80 6.19 24.56
CA ARG A 57 3.34 5.87 25.93
C ARG A 57 2.25 4.81 25.98
N ASP A 58 1.37 4.77 24.97
CA ASP A 58 0.17 3.93 24.97
C ASP A 58 0.30 2.71 24.06
N ARG A 59 1.36 2.64 23.24
CA ARG A 59 1.54 1.61 22.21
C ARG A 59 1.56 0.18 22.76
N ALA A 60 2.29 -0.08 23.83
CA ALA A 60 2.28 -1.39 24.47
C ALA A 60 0.88 -1.78 24.96
N GLY A 61 0.15 -0.82 25.57
CA GLY A 61 -1.24 -1.01 26.00
C GLY A 61 -2.22 -1.21 24.85
N GLN A 62 -1.99 -0.57 23.69
CA GLN A 62 -2.78 -0.79 22.48
C GLN A 62 -2.63 -2.24 21.98
N ILE A 63 -1.40 -2.74 21.90
CA ILE A 63 -1.12 -4.12 21.46
C ILE A 63 -1.76 -5.13 22.43
N GLU A 64 -1.66 -4.88 23.74
CA GLU A 64 -2.29 -5.72 24.76
C GLU A 64 -3.83 -5.70 24.69
N LYS A 65 -4.44 -4.54 24.44
CA LYS A 65 -5.90 -4.44 24.22
C LYS A 65 -6.34 -5.25 23.00
N LEU A 66 -5.59 -5.18 21.89
CA LEU A 66 -5.87 -5.97 20.69
C LEU A 66 -5.72 -7.47 20.97
N ARG A 67 -4.72 -7.86 21.76
CA ARG A 67 -4.57 -9.25 22.22
C ARG A 67 -5.77 -9.72 23.03
N ASN A 68 -6.26 -8.89 23.96
CA ASN A 68 -7.42 -9.19 24.81
C ASN A 68 -8.73 -9.36 24.02
N LEU A 69 -8.77 -8.90 22.77
CA LEU A 69 -9.88 -9.18 21.83
C LEU A 69 -9.72 -10.53 21.12
N ASP A 70 -8.80 -11.40 21.55
CA ASP A 70 -8.42 -12.66 20.90
C ASP A 70 -7.98 -12.44 19.42
N ILE A 71 -7.18 -11.40 19.16
CA ILE A 71 -6.54 -11.17 17.86
C ILE A 71 -5.11 -11.71 17.90
N ASN A 72 -4.73 -12.49 16.88
CA ASN A 72 -3.41 -13.11 16.75
C ASN A 72 -2.66 -12.66 15.49
N ASN A 73 -3.35 -12.11 14.48
CA ASN A 73 -2.73 -11.64 13.24
C ASN A 73 -2.63 -10.12 13.26
N PHE A 74 -1.41 -9.60 13.28
CA PHE A 74 -1.10 -8.19 13.28
C PHE A 74 -0.59 -7.78 11.89
N PHE A 75 -1.22 -6.75 11.32
CA PHE A 75 -0.79 -6.05 10.13
C PHE A 75 -0.33 -4.65 10.56
N VAL A 76 0.89 -4.27 10.21
CA VAL A 76 1.47 -2.97 10.55
C VAL A 76 1.89 -2.27 9.26
N LEU A 77 1.22 -1.15 8.96
CA LEU A 77 1.45 -0.33 7.78
C LEU A 77 2.14 0.96 8.22
N GLY A 78 3.37 1.18 7.75
CA GLY A 78 4.01 2.47 8.03
C GLY A 78 5.40 2.66 7.46
N SER A 79 6.02 3.74 7.90
CA SER A 79 7.47 3.91 7.78
C SER A 79 8.20 2.85 8.58
N LEU A 80 9.46 2.57 8.21
CA LEU A 80 10.28 1.61 8.93
C LEU A 80 10.49 2.02 10.40
N ALA A 81 10.48 3.32 10.69
CA ALA A 81 10.55 3.85 12.04
C ALA A 81 9.32 3.48 12.88
N SER A 82 8.11 3.74 12.37
CA SER A 82 6.85 3.39 13.04
C SER A 82 6.72 1.88 13.23
N ILE A 83 7.09 1.10 12.21
CA ILE A 83 7.10 -0.36 12.26
C ILE A 83 8.02 -0.85 13.37
N LYS A 84 9.27 -0.37 13.39
CA LYS A 84 10.26 -0.73 14.42
C LYS A 84 9.70 -0.44 15.82
N GLN A 85 9.15 0.75 15.99
CA GLN A 85 8.52 1.20 17.23
C GLN A 85 7.38 0.28 17.70
N VAL A 86 6.53 -0.22 16.79
CA VAL A 86 5.47 -1.18 17.12
C VAL A 86 6.05 -2.53 17.52
N LEU A 87 7.00 -3.06 16.75
CA LEU A 87 7.62 -4.35 17.03
C LEU A 87 8.37 -4.34 18.38
N GLU A 88 9.12 -3.28 18.68
CA GLU A 88 9.87 -3.13 19.93
C GLU A 88 8.97 -2.87 21.15
N SER A 89 7.71 -2.45 20.95
CA SER A 89 6.74 -2.27 22.04
C SER A 89 5.94 -3.53 22.35
N ALA A 90 6.03 -4.57 21.52
CA ALA A 90 5.35 -5.84 21.73
C ALA A 90 6.14 -6.70 22.73
N LYS A 91 5.42 -7.50 23.53
CA LYS A 91 6.04 -8.46 24.44
C LYS A 91 6.64 -9.62 23.64
N ASN A 92 7.73 -10.22 24.13
CA ASN A 92 8.45 -11.27 23.40
C ASN A 92 7.58 -12.50 23.09
N GLU A 93 6.62 -12.83 23.96
CA GLU A 93 5.67 -13.94 23.78
C GLU A 93 4.76 -13.72 22.55
N TYR A 94 4.61 -12.48 22.09
CA TYR A 94 3.81 -12.16 20.90
C TYR A 94 4.56 -12.47 19.59
N PHE A 95 5.81 -12.94 19.66
CA PHE A 95 6.56 -13.42 18.49
C PHE A 95 6.64 -14.95 18.42
N GLU A 96 5.97 -15.65 19.35
CA GLU A 96 5.80 -17.10 19.28
C GLU A 96 4.83 -17.50 18.15
N ARG A 97 4.81 -18.79 17.83
CA ARG A 97 4.04 -19.39 16.72
C ARG A 97 2.53 -19.09 16.74
N ASN A 98 1.98 -18.75 17.90
CA ASN A 98 0.57 -18.40 18.05
C ASN A 98 0.21 -17.03 17.44
N PHE A 99 1.20 -16.27 16.97
CA PHE A 99 1.03 -14.93 16.44
C PHE A 99 1.68 -14.80 15.06
N ALA A 100 1.07 -13.95 14.24
CA ALA A 100 1.58 -13.64 12.91
C ALA A 100 1.72 -12.13 12.73
N TRP A 101 2.92 -11.70 12.34
CA TRP A 101 3.24 -10.30 12.07
C TRP A 101 3.46 -10.08 10.58
N HIS A 102 2.65 -9.17 10.02
CA HIS A 102 2.70 -8.75 8.63
C HIS A 102 3.04 -7.27 8.59
N VAL A 103 4.22 -6.94 8.12
CA VAL A 103 4.75 -5.60 8.10
C VAL A 103 4.82 -5.12 6.65
N ILE A 104 4.20 -3.98 6.39
CA ILE A 104 4.02 -3.44 5.04
C ILE A 104 4.52 -1.99 5.02
N THR A 105 5.43 -1.67 4.12
CA THR A 105 5.99 -0.32 4.01
C THR A 105 5.99 0.21 2.58
N GLN A 106 6.18 1.52 2.43
CA GLN A 106 6.45 2.18 1.14
C GLN A 106 7.96 2.31 0.88
N GLU A 107 8.80 2.04 1.88
CA GLU A 107 10.25 2.15 1.78
C GLU A 107 10.88 0.88 1.17
N GLN A 108 12.01 1.03 0.49
CA GLN A 108 12.73 -0.12 -0.12
C GLN A 108 13.84 -0.69 0.76
N LYS A 109 14.10 -0.10 1.94
CA LYS A 109 15.17 -0.52 2.83
C LYS A 109 14.80 -1.79 3.60
N ASP A 110 15.80 -2.42 4.22
CA ASP A 110 15.59 -3.61 5.03
C ASP A 110 15.03 -3.26 6.42
N LEU A 111 14.27 -4.19 6.97
CA LEU A 111 13.70 -4.09 8.31
C LEU A 111 14.78 -4.29 9.38
N THR A 112 14.86 -3.35 10.33
CA THR A 112 15.75 -3.43 11.50
C THR A 112 14.96 -3.13 12.77
N CYS A 113 15.04 -4.02 13.77
CA CYS A 113 14.42 -3.80 15.07
C CYS A 113 15.11 -4.64 16.15
N ASN A 114 15.12 -4.12 17.38
CA ASN A 114 15.74 -4.73 18.56
C ASN A 114 14.82 -5.76 19.22
N VAL A 115 14.33 -6.71 18.42
CA VAL A 115 13.52 -7.84 18.90
C VAL A 115 14.33 -9.11 18.76
N GLU A 116 14.22 -10.01 19.74
CA GLU A 116 14.92 -11.28 19.73
C GLU A 116 14.05 -12.39 19.10
N ASN A 117 14.59 -13.07 18.07
CA ASN A 117 14.00 -14.27 17.47
C ASN A 117 12.58 -14.09 16.90
N ALA A 118 12.29 -12.93 16.31
CA ALA A 118 11.03 -12.72 15.59
C ALA A 118 11.12 -13.22 14.14
N THR A 119 10.05 -13.85 13.65
CA THR A 119 9.86 -14.13 12.23
C THR A 119 8.67 -13.31 11.72
N ILE A 120 8.89 -12.49 10.70
CA ILE A 120 7.94 -11.48 10.25
C ILE A 120 7.76 -11.61 8.74
N MET A 121 6.52 -11.53 8.26
CA MET A 121 6.24 -11.34 6.85
C MET A 121 6.44 -9.87 6.50
N PHE A 122 7.46 -9.56 5.71
CA PHE A 122 7.84 -8.20 5.34
C PHE A 122 7.55 -7.93 3.86
N LEU A 123 6.78 -6.87 3.60
CA LEU A 123 6.38 -6.44 2.27
C LEU A 123 6.94 -5.05 1.96
N ARG A 124 7.63 -4.94 0.82
CA ARG A 124 8.18 -3.67 0.31
C ARG A 124 7.99 -3.53 -1.20
N PRO A 125 7.84 -2.31 -1.74
CA PRO A 125 7.67 -2.11 -3.16
C PRO A 125 8.96 -2.38 -3.94
N MET A 126 8.80 -2.93 -5.15
CA MET A 126 9.83 -3.09 -6.15
C MET A 126 9.51 -2.22 -7.37
N SER A 127 10.55 -1.60 -7.93
CA SER A 127 10.41 -0.93 -9.22
C SER A 127 10.34 -1.96 -10.35
N ASP A 128 9.55 -1.66 -11.37
CA ASP A 128 9.48 -2.50 -12.55
C ASP A 128 10.85 -2.61 -13.25
N SER A 129 11.17 -3.82 -13.70
CA SER A 129 12.39 -4.15 -14.43
C SER A 129 12.65 -3.21 -15.61
N SER A 130 11.60 -2.86 -16.37
CA SER A 130 11.71 -1.98 -17.54
C SER A 130 11.99 -0.52 -17.18
N SER A 131 11.69 -0.13 -15.93
CA SER A 131 11.82 1.24 -15.42
C SER A 131 13.12 1.47 -14.65
N LYS A 132 13.92 0.42 -14.36
CA LYS A 132 15.14 0.52 -13.53
C LYS A 132 16.17 1.50 -14.07
N ASP A 133 16.46 1.46 -15.36
CA ASP A 133 17.46 2.33 -15.98
C ASP A 133 17.02 3.80 -15.95
N ARG A 134 15.74 4.04 -16.29
CA ARG A 134 15.14 5.38 -16.23
C ARG A 134 15.11 5.91 -14.80
N LEU A 135 14.74 5.08 -13.82
CA LEU A 135 14.76 5.43 -12.41
C LEU A 135 16.15 5.88 -11.96
N GLY A 136 17.19 5.09 -12.30
CA GLY A 136 18.57 5.42 -11.98
C GLY A 136 19.04 6.74 -12.60
N SER A 137 18.71 6.96 -13.88
CA SER A 137 19.03 8.19 -14.60
C SER A 137 18.34 9.41 -13.98
N ILE A 138 17.01 9.37 -13.85
CA ILE A 138 16.21 10.49 -13.32
C ILE A 138 16.62 10.82 -11.88
N ARG A 139 16.87 9.81 -11.05
CA ARG A 139 17.37 10.00 -9.68
C ARG A 139 18.68 10.79 -9.64
N THR A 140 19.61 10.44 -10.53
CA THR A 140 20.95 11.05 -10.58
C THR A 140 20.88 12.46 -11.18
N THR A 141 20.17 12.63 -12.30
CA THR A 141 20.08 13.88 -13.04
C THR A 141 19.33 14.97 -12.27
N TYR A 142 18.23 14.61 -11.60
CA TYR A 142 17.37 15.57 -10.91
C TYR A 142 17.52 15.55 -9.38
N ASN A 143 18.48 14.78 -8.86
CA ASN A 143 18.77 14.66 -7.43
C ASN A 143 17.51 14.32 -6.60
N LEU A 144 16.63 13.47 -7.13
CA LEU A 144 15.38 13.05 -6.49
C LEU A 144 15.70 12.05 -5.36
N LYS A 145 15.89 12.60 -4.16
CA LYS A 145 16.27 11.86 -2.94
C LYS A 145 15.11 11.70 -1.95
N GLN A 146 13.89 12.06 -2.34
CA GLN A 146 12.74 11.97 -1.47
C GLN A 146 12.37 10.51 -1.19
N GLU A 147 12.14 10.18 0.07
CA GLU A 147 11.61 8.90 0.53
C GLU A 147 10.17 9.08 1.03
N PRO A 148 9.26 8.10 0.84
CA PRO A 148 9.47 6.86 0.08
C PRO A 148 9.52 7.11 -1.44
N GLN A 149 10.50 6.51 -2.11
CA GLN A 149 10.74 6.73 -3.56
C GLN A 149 9.51 6.49 -4.43
N ILE A 150 8.73 5.43 -4.16
CA ILE A 150 7.55 5.08 -4.95
C ILE A 150 6.54 6.24 -5.04
N THR A 151 6.34 6.98 -3.94
CA THR A 151 5.42 8.12 -3.90
C THR A 151 5.99 9.34 -4.62
N GLY A 152 7.30 9.61 -4.46
CA GLY A 152 7.96 10.68 -5.20
C GLY A 152 7.89 10.48 -6.72
N PHE A 153 8.20 9.27 -7.19
CA PHE A 153 8.14 8.94 -8.61
C PHE A 153 6.72 8.89 -9.17
N PHE A 154 5.73 8.46 -8.37
CA PHE A 154 4.32 8.54 -8.76
C PHE A 154 3.92 9.98 -9.13
N TYR A 155 4.20 10.95 -8.25
CA TYR A 155 3.84 12.35 -8.51
C TYR A 155 4.69 12.98 -9.60
N PHE A 156 5.95 12.57 -9.74
CA PHE A 156 6.80 12.96 -10.86
C PHE A 156 6.19 12.51 -12.19
N ASP A 157 5.88 11.22 -12.35
CA ASP A 157 5.31 10.66 -13.58
C ASP A 157 3.93 11.25 -13.88
N LEU A 158 3.09 11.41 -12.85
CA LEU A 158 1.78 12.04 -12.98
C LEU A 158 1.90 13.48 -13.52
N THR A 159 2.81 14.26 -12.95
CA THR A 159 3.03 15.66 -13.34
C THR A 159 3.58 15.76 -14.76
N LEU A 160 4.62 14.97 -15.07
CA LEU A 160 5.22 14.93 -16.41
C LEU A 160 4.17 14.59 -17.47
N ARG A 161 3.37 13.55 -17.21
CA ARG A 161 2.31 13.11 -18.12
C ARG A 161 1.23 14.16 -18.30
N ALA A 162 0.83 14.86 -17.24
CA ALA A 162 -0.13 15.96 -17.32
C ALA A 162 0.41 17.14 -18.16
N LEU A 163 1.68 17.51 -17.99
CA LEU A 163 2.30 18.57 -18.78
C LEU A 163 2.40 18.21 -20.26
N ILE A 164 2.76 16.96 -20.58
CA ILE A 164 2.79 16.47 -21.97
C ILE A 164 1.38 16.47 -22.57
N ALA A 165 0.36 16.05 -21.80
CA ALA A 165 -1.03 16.10 -22.26
C ALA A 165 -1.45 17.52 -22.63
N ILE A 166 -1.16 18.51 -21.76
CA ILE A 166 -1.44 19.93 -22.03
C ILE A 166 -0.68 20.41 -23.27
N LYS A 167 0.60 20.08 -23.40
CA LYS A 167 1.41 20.39 -24.58
C LYS A 167 0.76 19.86 -25.86
N ASN A 168 0.29 18.61 -25.86
CA ASN A 168 -0.35 18.00 -27.02
C ASN A 168 -1.67 18.71 -27.38
N ILE A 169 -2.49 19.07 -26.38
CA ILE A 169 -3.73 19.84 -26.62
C ILE A 169 -3.40 21.20 -27.24
N LEU A 170 -2.41 21.92 -26.71
CA LEU A 170 -1.98 23.21 -27.25
C LEU A 170 -1.50 23.08 -28.71
N GLN A 171 -0.70 22.05 -29.02
CA GLN A 171 -0.18 21.82 -30.37
C GLN A 171 -1.26 21.42 -31.37
N SER A 172 -2.30 20.70 -30.93
CA SER A 172 -3.44 20.33 -31.78
C SER A 172 -4.40 21.49 -32.09
N GLY A 173 -4.25 22.63 -31.41
CA GLY A 173 -5.21 23.74 -31.49
C GLY A 173 -6.54 23.49 -30.76
N SER A 174 -6.67 22.38 -30.03
CA SER A 174 -7.88 22.04 -29.27
C SER A 174 -8.02 22.83 -27.96
N TRP A 175 -7.01 23.64 -27.61
CA TRP A 175 -7.06 24.52 -26.45
C TRP A 175 -7.96 25.73 -26.74
N PRO A 176 -9.03 25.99 -25.96
CA PRO A 176 -9.92 27.10 -26.21
C PRO A 176 -9.19 28.45 -26.07
N PRO A 177 -9.32 29.38 -27.03
CA PRO A 177 -8.67 30.69 -26.96
C PRO A 177 -9.27 31.59 -25.87
N ASN A 178 -10.55 31.39 -25.54
CA ASN A 178 -11.30 32.20 -24.59
C ASN A 178 -11.92 31.31 -23.51
N MET A 179 -11.09 30.87 -22.55
CA MET A 179 -11.60 30.14 -21.39
C MET A 179 -12.28 31.09 -20.41
N LYS A 180 -13.47 30.68 -19.97
CA LYS A 180 -14.19 31.32 -18.86
C LYS A 180 -14.07 30.41 -17.65
N TYR A 181 -13.62 30.97 -16.55
CA TYR A 181 -13.55 30.29 -15.27
C TYR A 181 -14.63 30.85 -14.36
N ILE A 182 -15.19 29.97 -13.53
CA ILE A 182 -16.10 30.35 -12.47
C ILE A 182 -15.31 30.34 -11.17
N THR A 183 -15.44 31.39 -10.37
CA THR A 183 -14.84 31.41 -9.03
C THR A 183 -15.76 30.70 -8.03
N CYS A 184 -15.23 30.35 -6.85
CA CYS A 184 -16.07 29.79 -5.78
C CYS A 184 -17.15 30.78 -5.30
N GLU A 185 -16.92 32.08 -5.45
CA GLU A 185 -17.87 33.14 -5.07
C GLU A 185 -18.99 33.30 -6.11
N ASP A 186 -18.65 33.11 -7.39
CA ASP A 186 -19.62 33.18 -8.50
C ASP A 186 -20.48 31.91 -8.62
N TYR A 187 -20.12 30.83 -7.92
CA TYR A 187 -20.89 29.58 -7.96
C TYR A 187 -22.19 29.69 -7.18
N ASP A 188 -23.32 29.58 -7.90
CA ASP A 188 -24.66 29.73 -7.34
C ASP A 188 -25.44 28.40 -7.25
N GLY A 189 -24.79 27.28 -7.60
CA GLY A 189 -25.41 25.95 -7.62
C GLY A 189 -26.19 25.64 -8.90
N THR A 190 -26.40 26.61 -9.78
CA THR A 190 -27.08 26.47 -11.07
C THR A 190 -26.15 26.66 -12.26
N ASN A 191 -25.00 27.30 -12.05
CA ASN A 191 -23.94 27.47 -13.02
C ASN A 191 -22.85 26.39 -12.90
N THR A 192 -22.25 26.01 -14.03
CA THR A 192 -21.14 25.05 -14.07
C THR A 192 -20.01 25.59 -14.94
N PRO A 193 -18.73 25.29 -14.61
CA PRO A 193 -17.63 25.58 -15.50
C PRO A 193 -17.86 24.96 -16.88
N ASN A 194 -17.35 25.60 -17.94
CA ASN A 194 -17.39 25.02 -19.27
C ASN A 194 -16.34 23.91 -19.40
N HIS A 195 -16.77 22.66 -19.58
CA HIS A 195 -15.89 21.49 -19.70
C HIS A 195 -15.51 21.19 -21.16
N THR A 196 -15.03 22.18 -21.91
CA THR A 196 -14.64 22.00 -23.32
C THR A 196 -13.30 21.29 -23.52
N ILE A 197 -12.45 21.22 -22.48
CA ILE A 197 -11.14 20.59 -22.57
C ILE A 197 -11.23 19.14 -22.10
N ASP A 198 -11.00 18.19 -23.00
CA ASP A 198 -10.86 16.78 -22.67
C ASP A 198 -9.43 16.45 -22.23
N LEU A 199 -9.06 16.92 -21.04
CA LEU A 199 -7.77 16.61 -20.41
C LEU A 199 -7.60 15.11 -20.15
N LYS A 200 -8.71 14.39 -19.95
CA LYS A 200 -8.68 12.97 -19.63
C LYS A 200 -8.19 12.17 -20.83
N THR A 201 -8.78 12.37 -22.00
CA THR A 201 -8.35 11.67 -23.22
C THR A 201 -6.90 12.02 -23.55
N ALA A 202 -6.55 13.31 -23.54
CA ALA A 202 -5.18 13.75 -23.79
C ALA A 202 -4.17 13.14 -22.80
N PHE A 203 -4.53 13.01 -21.52
CA PHE A 203 -3.69 12.35 -20.52
C PHE A 203 -3.50 10.87 -20.86
N VAL A 204 -4.58 10.15 -21.20
CA VAL A 204 -4.53 8.72 -21.53
C VAL A 204 -3.67 8.42 -22.75
N GLU A 205 -3.66 9.32 -23.73
CA GLU A 205 -2.90 9.17 -24.99
C GLU A 205 -1.39 9.39 -24.85
N VAL A 206 -0.91 9.94 -23.73
CA VAL A 206 0.53 10.15 -23.52
C VAL A 206 1.27 8.82 -23.43
N THR A 207 2.25 8.63 -24.31
CA THR A 207 3.10 7.43 -24.40
C THR A 207 4.46 7.58 -23.70
N GLU A 208 4.69 8.68 -22.97
CA GLU A 208 5.93 8.88 -22.21
C GLU A 208 6.14 7.73 -21.21
N PRO A 209 7.33 7.09 -21.21
CA PRO A 209 7.62 6.02 -20.27
C PRO A 209 7.56 6.47 -18.81
N THR A 210 7.04 5.61 -17.94
CA THR A 210 7.02 5.82 -16.49
C THR A 210 8.35 5.47 -15.84
N THR A 211 8.60 6.03 -14.66
CA THR A 211 9.88 5.95 -13.96
C THR A 211 9.90 4.86 -12.89
N PHE A 212 8.75 4.45 -12.35
CA PHE A 212 8.68 3.40 -11.34
C PHE A 212 7.76 2.24 -11.75
N GLY A 213 6.60 2.56 -12.31
CA GLY A 213 5.64 1.58 -12.84
C GLY A 213 4.50 2.27 -13.58
N PRO A 214 3.83 1.56 -14.50
CA PRO A 214 2.86 2.16 -15.41
C PRO A 214 1.54 2.52 -14.70
N PHE A 215 0.77 3.42 -15.29
CA PHE A 215 -0.62 3.67 -14.85
C PHE A 215 -1.55 2.60 -15.45
N GLU A 216 -2.27 1.89 -14.60
CA GLU A 216 -3.45 1.12 -15.00
C GLU A 216 -4.60 2.09 -15.22
N ILE A 217 -5.15 2.07 -16.43
CA ILE A 217 -6.25 2.93 -16.84
C ILE A 217 -7.35 2.05 -17.44
N PRO A 218 -8.59 2.12 -16.93
CA PRO A 218 -9.70 1.34 -17.45
C PRO A 218 -9.94 1.60 -18.94
N LYS A 219 -9.99 0.52 -19.73
CA LYS A 219 -10.24 0.57 -21.18
C LYS A 219 -11.71 0.30 -21.52
N GLY A 220 -12.20 0.90 -22.61
CA GLY A 220 -13.47 0.50 -23.23
C GLY A 220 -14.75 0.91 -22.51
N GLY A 221 -14.70 1.90 -21.60
CA GLY A 221 -15.88 2.57 -21.02
C GLY A 221 -16.76 1.75 -20.07
N LYS A 222 -16.50 0.45 -19.90
CA LYS A 222 -17.30 -0.44 -19.02
C LYS A 222 -17.00 -0.26 -17.53
N VAL A 223 -15.79 0.18 -17.21
CA VAL A 223 -15.33 0.38 -15.83
C VAL A 223 -15.13 1.89 -15.61
N PRO A 224 -15.67 2.48 -14.53
CA PRO A 224 -15.50 3.89 -14.23
C PRO A 224 -14.02 4.25 -14.08
N PHE A 225 -13.61 5.42 -14.58
CA PHE A 225 -12.22 5.89 -14.43
C PHE A 225 -11.87 6.15 -12.96
N ASN A 226 -12.78 6.81 -12.24
CA ASN A 226 -12.60 7.11 -10.82
C ASN A 226 -12.64 5.81 -10.01
N GLY A 227 -11.69 5.66 -9.09
CA GLY A 227 -11.56 4.46 -8.26
C GLY A 227 -10.97 3.23 -8.97
N ASN A 228 -10.71 3.27 -10.29
CA ASN A 228 -10.11 2.16 -11.03
C ASN A 228 -8.84 2.54 -11.80
N THR A 229 -8.44 3.82 -11.78
CA THR A 229 -7.14 4.26 -12.28
C THR A 229 -6.13 4.29 -11.15
N TYR A 230 -5.00 3.60 -11.30
CA TYR A 230 -3.95 3.50 -10.28
C TYR A 230 -2.57 3.23 -10.89
N MET A 231 -1.53 3.40 -10.10
CA MET A 231 -0.18 3.01 -10.50
C MET A 231 0.03 1.53 -10.23
N LYS A 232 0.49 0.78 -11.23
CA LYS A 232 0.97 -0.59 -11.08
C LYS A 232 2.41 -0.60 -10.58
N PHE A 233 2.69 -1.51 -9.68
CA PHE A 233 4.01 -1.80 -9.13
C PHE A 233 3.94 -3.17 -8.46
N ASP A 234 5.10 -3.78 -8.27
CA ASP A 234 5.18 -5.03 -7.53
C ASP A 234 5.56 -4.77 -6.07
N MET A 235 5.14 -5.64 -5.19
CA MET A 235 5.67 -5.76 -3.84
C MET A 235 6.35 -7.12 -3.70
N ASP A 236 7.56 -7.10 -3.15
CA ASP A 236 8.25 -8.32 -2.74
C ASP A 236 7.71 -8.76 -1.39
N ILE A 237 7.48 -10.06 -1.22
CA ILE A 237 6.97 -10.65 0.02
C ILE A 237 8.04 -11.59 0.55
N ASN A 238 8.59 -11.26 1.71
CA ASN A 238 9.67 -12.04 2.32
C ASN A 238 9.34 -12.46 3.75
N ALA A 239 9.81 -13.65 4.15
CA ALA A 239 9.93 -14.03 5.55
C ALA A 239 11.27 -13.51 6.06
N VAL A 240 11.24 -12.63 7.06
CA VAL A 240 12.43 -12.05 7.67
C VAL A 240 12.55 -12.55 9.10
N THR A 241 13.66 -13.22 9.40
CA THR A 241 14.05 -13.57 10.77
C THR A 241 14.96 -12.50 11.33
N ILE A 242 14.58 -11.92 12.47
CA ILE A 242 15.34 -10.87 13.16
C ILE A 242 16.05 -11.45 14.37
N ARG A 243 17.36 -11.19 14.47
CA ARG A 243 18.17 -11.51 15.63
C ARG A 243 19.14 -10.37 15.90
N ALA A 244 19.30 -10.02 17.18
CA ALA A 244 20.26 -9.01 17.64
C ALA A 244 20.19 -7.67 16.88
N GLY A 245 18.98 -7.18 16.58
CA GLY A 245 18.78 -5.86 15.95
C GLY A 245 18.72 -5.86 14.42
N ALA A 246 19.09 -6.96 13.75
CA ALA A 246 19.19 -7.04 12.29
C ALA A 246 18.41 -8.23 11.70
N SER A 247 18.01 -8.08 10.43
CA SER A 247 17.57 -9.21 9.61
C SER A 247 18.76 -10.14 9.36
N VAL A 248 18.68 -11.38 9.85
CA VAL A 248 19.75 -12.39 9.71
C VAL A 248 19.42 -13.46 8.69
N ASN A 249 18.16 -13.57 8.28
CA ASN A 249 17.70 -14.52 7.27
C ASN A 249 16.46 -13.95 6.57
N THR A 250 16.52 -13.90 5.24
CA THR A 250 15.43 -13.44 4.38
C THR A 250 15.11 -14.54 3.39
N ARG A 251 13.85 -14.99 3.34
CA ARG A 251 13.37 -15.98 2.37
C ARG A 251 12.25 -15.38 1.53
N ASN A 252 12.33 -15.57 0.22
CA ASN A 252 11.30 -15.11 -0.69
C ASN A 252 10.04 -15.99 -0.57
N LEU A 253 8.90 -15.36 -0.26
CA LEU A 253 7.60 -16.01 -0.18
C LEU A 253 6.79 -15.82 -1.47
N GLY A 254 7.09 -14.78 -2.23
CA GLY A 254 6.42 -14.46 -3.48
C GLY A 254 6.39 -12.97 -3.76
N THR A 255 5.47 -12.56 -4.63
CA THR A 255 5.23 -11.17 -4.99
C THR A 255 3.74 -10.84 -4.99
N TRP A 256 3.42 -9.55 -4.97
CA TRP A 256 2.07 -9.04 -5.20
C TRP A 256 2.12 -7.88 -6.18
N GLU A 257 1.40 -7.99 -7.29
CA GLU A 257 1.21 -6.88 -8.21
C GLU A 257 0.06 -5.99 -7.72
N ALA A 258 0.30 -4.69 -7.63
CA ALA A 258 -0.69 -3.71 -7.19
C ALA A 258 -1.97 -3.81 -8.04
N SER A 259 -3.06 -4.17 -7.38
CA SER A 259 -4.35 -4.40 -8.01
C SER A 259 -5.49 -4.28 -7.01
N LEU A 260 -6.71 -4.08 -7.52
CA LEU A 260 -7.92 -4.04 -6.69
C LEU A 260 -8.44 -5.44 -6.31
N ALA A 261 -8.00 -6.49 -7.01
CA ALA A 261 -8.49 -7.84 -6.78
C ALA A 261 -7.47 -8.96 -7.10
N ALA A 262 -6.22 -8.64 -7.45
CA ALA A 262 -5.25 -9.67 -7.83
C ALA A 262 -4.85 -10.53 -6.61
N PRO A 263 -4.69 -11.85 -6.81
CA PRO A 263 -4.15 -12.74 -5.80
C PRO A 263 -2.65 -12.47 -5.56
N LEU A 264 -2.10 -13.11 -4.51
CA LEU A 264 -0.67 -13.18 -4.30
C LEU A 264 -0.03 -14.14 -5.32
N ASN A 265 1.17 -13.81 -5.80
CA ASN A 265 1.99 -14.73 -6.58
C ASN A 265 2.95 -15.45 -5.64
N VAL A 266 2.56 -16.59 -5.11
CA VAL A 266 3.31 -17.31 -4.08
C VAL A 266 4.41 -18.17 -4.70
N ALA A 267 5.65 -17.97 -4.24
CA ALA A 267 6.81 -18.77 -4.63
C ALA A 267 7.02 -20.00 -3.71
N ASN A 268 6.63 -19.91 -2.44
CA ASN A 268 6.81 -20.98 -1.45
C ASN A 268 5.57 -21.15 -0.56
N GLU A 269 4.68 -22.08 -0.94
CA GLU A 269 3.42 -22.32 -0.21
C GLU A 269 3.61 -22.86 1.22
N ALA A 270 4.64 -23.68 1.44
CA ALA A 270 4.85 -24.31 2.75
C ALA A 270 5.31 -23.26 3.77
N GLU A 271 6.18 -22.35 3.36
CA GLU A 271 6.68 -21.29 4.25
C GLU A 271 5.62 -20.24 4.56
N ILE A 272 4.85 -19.79 3.57
CA ILE A 272 3.80 -18.78 3.81
C ILE A 272 2.70 -19.31 4.74
N LYS A 273 2.36 -20.61 4.65
CA LYS A 273 1.41 -21.26 5.57
C LYS A 273 1.95 -21.32 7.00
N ASN A 274 3.25 -21.53 7.18
CA ASN A 274 3.90 -21.53 8.50
C ASN A 274 3.98 -20.13 9.15
N LEU A 275 3.65 -19.07 8.41
CA LEU A 275 3.56 -17.69 8.94
C LEU A 275 2.12 -17.29 9.31
N THR A 276 1.17 -18.24 9.28
CA THR A 276 -0.16 -18.03 9.87
C THR A 276 -0.13 -18.28 11.37
N ALA A 277 -0.90 -17.50 12.13
CA ALA A 277 -1.16 -17.82 13.52
C ALA A 277 -1.99 -19.11 13.62
N ASP A 278 -1.62 -20.01 14.53
CA ASP A 278 -2.35 -21.26 14.75
C ASP A 278 -3.82 -20.98 15.11
N VAL A 279 -4.75 -21.68 14.45
CA VAL A 279 -6.19 -21.57 14.71
C VAL A 279 -6.53 -22.42 15.94
N VAL A 280 -6.77 -21.77 17.08
CA VAL A 280 -7.17 -22.45 18.32
C VAL A 280 -8.70 -22.53 18.41
N TYR A 281 -9.24 -23.74 18.28
CA TYR A 281 -10.66 -23.99 18.55
C TYR A 281 -10.89 -24.12 20.06
N ARG A 282 -11.64 -23.19 20.67
CA ARG A 282 -12.15 -23.36 22.04
C ARG A 282 -13.47 -24.12 21.98
N VAL A 283 -13.45 -25.40 22.36
CA VAL A 283 -14.67 -26.21 22.50
C VAL A 283 -15.25 -25.94 23.88
N TYR A 284 -16.45 -25.36 23.94
CA TYR A 284 -17.23 -25.24 25.17
C TYR A 284 -18.28 -26.34 25.19
N THR A 285 -18.26 -27.20 26.20
CA THR A 285 -19.35 -28.13 26.47
C THR A 285 -20.31 -27.43 27.42
N VAL A 286 -21.54 -27.18 26.97
CA VAL A 286 -22.63 -26.71 27.83
C VAL A 286 -23.17 -27.95 28.55
N VAL A 287 -23.07 -27.98 29.88
CA VAL A 287 -23.65 -29.02 30.76
C VAL A 287 -25.00 -28.54 31.27
#